data_AF-A0A1H8NG18-F1
#
_entry.id   AF-A0A1H8NG18-F1
#
_cell.length_a   1.000
_cell.length_b   1.000
_cell.length_c   1.000
_cell.angle_alpha   90.00
_cell.angle_beta   90.00
_cell.angle_gamma   90.00
#
_symmetry.space_group_name_H-M   'P 1'
#
loop_
_entity.id
_entity.type
_entity.pdbx_description
1 polymer ?
#
loop_
_entity_poly.entity_id
_entity_poly.type
_entity_poly.pdbx_seq_one_letter_code
_entity_poly.pdbx_strand_id
1 'polypeptide(L)'
;MSNTPTASDGNAIDRAETVGTARTRIADLRTADGEFVVACRDSGVRPEPVTDARFASYADAERACSAARQYRTAMRELDPGLTQHDLVVSTVEEGAVELAAVREATDSRRANSLPHSRQTVTLAGSGNDEWLRVENGPVVHLTGPESLLDDEFVTRQLNAKLGENA
;
A
#
# COMPACT_ATOMS: atom_id res chain seq x y z
N MET A 1 3.58 13.18 52.63
CA MET A 1 3.74 13.54 51.20
C MET A 1 3.64 12.25 50.40
N SER A 2 2.42 11.77 50.15
CA SER A 2 2.19 10.55 49.38
C SER A 2 1.50 10.98 48.08
N ASN A 3 2.25 10.97 46.97
CA ASN A 3 1.67 11.13 45.64
C ASN A 3 0.98 9.80 45.29
N THR A 4 -0.34 9.83 45.22
CA THR A 4 -1.12 8.74 44.62
C THR A 4 -0.90 8.81 43.10
N PRO A 5 -0.37 7.76 42.45
CA PRO A 5 -0.29 7.74 40.99
C PRO A 5 -1.73 7.81 40.45
N THR A 6 -1.99 8.83 39.62
CA THR A 6 -3.30 9.01 38.98
C THR A 6 -3.42 7.98 37.87
N ALA A 7 -4.62 7.44 37.61
CA ALA A 7 -4.86 6.41 36.59
C ALA A 7 -4.32 6.74 35.18
N SER A 8 -4.05 8.02 34.88
CA SER A 8 -3.37 8.47 33.65
C SER A 8 -1.89 8.04 33.57
N ASP A 9 -1.20 7.90 34.70
CA ASP A 9 0.22 7.48 34.75
C ASP A 9 0.36 5.99 34.42
N GLY A 10 -0.60 5.15 34.83
CA GLY A 10 -0.62 3.72 34.50
C GLY A 10 -0.74 3.47 33.00
N ASN A 11 -1.66 4.17 32.32
CA ASN A 11 -1.83 4.05 30.87
C ASN A 11 -0.58 4.55 30.10
N ALA A 12 0.08 5.61 30.60
CA ALA A 12 1.32 6.09 29.99
C ALA A 12 2.47 5.08 30.11
N ILE A 13 2.56 4.36 31.24
CA ILE A 13 3.55 3.29 31.46
C ILE A 13 3.30 2.11 30.51
N ASP A 14 2.05 1.65 30.39
CA ASP A 14 1.67 0.54 29.50
C ASP A 14 1.99 0.85 28.02
N ARG A 15 1.79 2.11 27.61
CA ARG A 15 2.18 2.60 26.27
C ARG A 15 3.69 2.60 26.07
N ALA A 16 4.44 3.09 27.05
CA ALA A 16 5.90 3.09 26.99
C ALA A 16 6.47 1.65 26.91
N GLU A 17 5.87 0.70 27.63
CA GLU A 17 6.19 -0.72 27.55
C GLU A 17 5.88 -1.30 26.15
N THR A 18 4.73 -0.95 25.58
CA THR A 18 4.34 -1.36 24.22
C THR A 18 5.35 -0.85 23.18
N VAL A 19 5.74 0.42 23.29
CA VAL A 19 6.76 1.06 22.42
C VAL A 19 8.12 0.34 22.55
N GLY A 20 8.56 0.04 23.77
CA GLY A 20 9.80 -0.68 24.03
C GLY A 20 9.79 -2.10 23.47
N THR A 21 8.73 -2.86 23.74
CA THR A 21 8.55 -4.24 23.28
C THR A 21 8.53 -4.32 21.75
N ALA A 22 7.81 -3.40 21.10
CA ALA A 22 7.76 -3.34 19.64
C ALA A 22 9.14 -3.04 19.02
N ARG A 23 9.92 -2.11 19.60
CA ARG A 23 11.28 -1.81 19.13
C ARG A 23 12.21 -3.00 19.24
N THR A 24 12.23 -3.68 20.39
CA THR A 24 13.06 -4.88 20.60
C THR A 24 12.69 -5.96 19.58
N ARG A 25 11.40 -6.23 19.40
CA ARG A 25 10.93 -7.23 18.43
C ARG A 25 11.37 -6.94 16.99
N ILE A 26 11.37 -5.67 16.58
CA ILE A 26 11.81 -5.27 15.24
C ILE A 26 13.33 -5.42 15.11
N ALA A 27 14.08 -5.03 16.14
CA ALA A 27 15.54 -5.20 16.16
C ALA A 27 15.95 -6.67 16.07
N ASP A 28 15.27 -7.57 16.79
CA ASP A 28 15.56 -9.00 16.79
C ASP A 28 15.29 -9.68 15.43
N LEU A 29 14.34 -9.14 14.66
CA LEU A 29 14.00 -9.65 13.33
C LEU A 29 14.89 -9.06 12.22
N ARG A 30 15.64 -8.00 12.51
CA ARG A 30 16.44 -7.29 11.52
C ARG A 30 17.64 -8.12 11.07
N THR A 31 17.93 -8.04 9.78
CA THR A 31 19.16 -8.54 9.17
C THR A 31 19.88 -7.43 8.40
N ALA A 32 21.16 -7.61 8.12
CA ALA A 32 21.96 -6.65 7.36
C ALA A 32 21.51 -6.57 5.89
N ASP A 33 21.29 -7.73 5.26
CA ASP A 33 21.10 -7.86 3.80
C ASP A 33 19.77 -8.54 3.43
N GLY A 34 18.73 -8.30 4.25
CA GLY A 34 17.40 -8.85 4.00
C GLY A 34 16.76 -8.31 2.72
N GLU A 35 16.02 -9.17 2.02
CA GLU A 35 15.31 -8.82 0.79
C GLU A 35 14.01 -8.03 1.06
N PHE A 36 13.47 -8.13 2.28
CA PHE A 36 12.19 -7.53 2.63
C PHE A 36 12.36 -6.29 3.51
N VAL A 37 11.46 -5.32 3.33
CA VAL A 37 11.41 -4.06 4.09
C VAL A 37 9.97 -3.76 4.48
N VAL A 38 9.80 -2.83 5.42
CA VAL A 38 8.48 -2.29 5.79
C VAL A 38 8.47 -0.81 5.43
N ALA A 39 7.50 -0.41 4.61
CA ALA A 39 7.39 0.95 4.09
C ALA A 39 5.93 1.42 4.10
N CYS A 40 5.73 2.74 4.03
CA CYS A 40 4.42 3.33 3.79
C CYS A 40 3.97 3.02 2.36
N ARG A 41 2.75 2.47 2.20
CA ARG A 41 2.18 2.04 0.90
C ARG A 41 2.26 3.14 -0.16
N ASP A 42 1.89 4.36 0.20
CA ASP A 42 1.71 5.45 -0.78
C ASP A 42 3.01 6.19 -1.11
N SER A 43 3.95 6.25 -0.17
CA SER A 43 5.14 7.10 -0.27
C SER A 43 6.46 6.34 -0.31
N GLY A 44 6.45 5.04 -0.01
CA GLY A 44 7.67 4.23 0.13
C GLY A 44 8.54 4.61 1.33
N VAL A 45 8.17 5.64 2.10
CA VAL A 45 8.94 6.11 3.26
C VAL A 45 8.96 5.04 4.35
N ARG A 46 10.11 4.89 5.02
CA ARG A 46 10.35 3.93 6.10
C ARG A 46 10.43 4.68 7.44
N PRO A 47 9.29 4.93 8.09
CA PRO A 47 9.28 5.73 9.32
C PRO A 47 9.84 4.93 10.49
N GLU A 48 10.17 5.63 11.59
CA GLU A 48 10.41 4.97 12.88
C GLU A 48 9.23 4.05 13.23
N PRO A 49 9.51 2.81 13.69
CA PRO A 49 10.81 2.27 14.11
C PRO A 49 11.51 1.38 13.05
N VAL A 50 11.04 1.36 11.81
CA VAL A 50 11.54 0.46 10.74
C VAL A 50 12.55 1.15 9.81
N THR A 51 13.08 2.30 10.23
CA THR A 51 14.10 3.04 9.49
C THR A 51 15.31 2.15 9.23
N ASP A 52 15.66 2.00 7.96
CA ASP A 52 16.73 1.13 7.44
C ASP A 52 16.63 -0.36 7.82
N ALA A 53 15.51 -0.80 8.39
CA ALA A 53 15.31 -2.19 8.75
C ALA A 53 15.09 -3.05 7.49
N ARG A 54 15.79 -4.18 7.45
CA ARG A 54 15.65 -5.22 6.44
C ARG A 54 15.39 -6.56 7.11
N PHE A 55 14.68 -7.45 6.43
CA PHE A 55 14.20 -8.71 6.95
C PHE A 55 14.52 -9.83 5.97
N ALA A 56 14.92 -11.00 6.49
CA ALA A 56 15.36 -12.12 5.66
C ALA A 56 14.19 -12.81 4.93
N SER A 57 13.00 -12.78 5.54
CA SER A 57 11.80 -13.39 4.99
C SER A 57 10.59 -12.45 5.06
N TYR A 58 9.61 -12.70 4.20
CA TYR A 58 8.31 -12.01 4.26
C TYR A 58 7.65 -12.17 5.63
N ALA A 59 7.72 -13.36 6.23
CA ALA A 59 7.15 -13.62 7.55
C ALA A 59 7.82 -12.80 8.66
N ASP A 60 9.13 -12.58 8.59
CA ASP A 60 9.85 -11.71 9.52
C ASP A 60 9.43 -10.25 9.33
N ALA A 61 9.33 -9.81 8.07
CA ALA A 61 8.87 -8.47 7.73
C ALA A 61 7.43 -8.20 8.15
N GLU A 62 6.53 -9.19 8.03
CA GLU A 62 5.14 -9.08 8.47
C GLU A 62 5.05 -8.96 10.00
N ARG A 63 5.83 -9.77 10.73
CA ARG A 63 5.93 -9.67 12.19
C ARG A 63 6.48 -8.30 12.61
N ALA A 64 7.47 -7.78 11.91
CA ALA A 64 8.01 -6.45 12.15
C ALA A 64 7.00 -5.34 11.79
N CYS A 65 6.23 -5.50 10.72
CA CYS A 65 5.17 -4.57 10.31
C CYS A 65 4.07 -4.48 11.38
N SER A 66 3.63 -5.62 11.91
CA SER A 66 2.68 -5.68 13.03
C SER A 66 3.23 -4.97 14.28
N ALA A 67 4.48 -5.23 14.65
CA ALA A 67 5.14 -4.54 15.75
C ALA A 67 5.25 -3.02 15.50
N ALA A 68 5.57 -2.60 14.28
CA ALA A 68 5.66 -1.19 13.90
C ALA A 68 4.30 -0.49 14.00
N ARG A 69 3.22 -1.16 13.62
CA ARG A 69 1.85 -0.63 13.81
C ARG A 69 1.54 -0.44 15.30
N GLN A 70 1.87 -1.41 16.16
CA GLN A 70 1.70 -1.29 17.61
C GLN A 70 2.49 -0.12 18.19
N TYR A 71 3.77 0.01 17.81
CA TYR A 71 4.61 1.15 18.17
C TYR A 71 3.97 2.48 17.79
N ARG A 72 3.51 2.62 16.54
CA ARG A 72 2.97 3.89 16.04
C ARG A 72 1.62 4.23 16.65
N THR A 73 0.79 3.24 16.95
CA THR A 73 -0.47 3.44 17.68
C THR A 73 -0.20 3.94 19.10
N ALA A 74 0.67 3.26 19.85
CA ALA A 74 1.04 3.68 21.20
C ALA A 74 1.69 5.07 21.21
N MET A 75 2.55 5.37 20.24
CA MET A 75 3.15 6.71 20.09
C MET A 75 2.13 7.78 19.75
N ARG A 76 1.11 7.49 18.93
CA ARG A 76 0.07 8.48 18.60
C ARG A 76 -0.82 8.83 19.79
N GLU A 77 -1.01 7.87 20.70
CA GLU A 77 -1.71 8.16 21.94
C GLU A 77 -0.93 9.08 22.88
N LEU A 78 0.40 9.11 22.75
CA LEU A 78 1.28 10.05 23.47
C LEU A 78 1.44 11.39 22.72
N ASP A 79 1.54 11.34 21.39
CA ASP A 79 1.62 12.48 20.47
C ASP A 79 0.56 12.35 19.36
N PRO A 80 -0.63 12.95 19.55
CA PRO A 80 -1.70 12.92 18.55
C PRO A 80 -1.32 13.57 17.21
N GLY A 81 -0.26 14.39 17.15
CA GLY A 81 0.26 15.00 15.93
C GLY A 81 1.03 14.04 15.03
N LEU A 82 1.34 12.83 15.50
CA LEU A 82 2.14 11.86 14.76
C LEU A 82 1.43 11.36 13.49
N THR A 83 2.07 11.56 12.34
CA THR A 83 1.57 11.19 11.01
C THR A 83 1.10 9.72 10.95
N GLN A 84 0.00 9.48 10.25
CA GLN A 84 -0.47 8.14 9.93
C GLN A 84 0.24 7.60 8.69
N HIS A 85 0.75 6.38 8.78
CA HIS A 85 1.34 5.66 7.65
C HIS A 85 0.66 4.30 7.56
N ASP A 86 0.14 3.95 6.37
CA ASP A 86 -0.29 2.58 6.09
C ASP A 86 0.95 1.74 5.76
N LEU A 87 1.42 0.98 6.74
CA LEU A 87 2.64 0.18 6.61
C LEU A 87 2.35 -1.14 5.90
N VAL A 88 3.17 -1.45 4.89
CA VAL A 88 3.13 -2.70 4.12
C VAL A 88 4.52 -3.33 4.05
N VAL A 89 4.57 -4.63 3.77
CA VAL A 89 5.80 -5.35 3.45
C VAL A 89 6.05 -5.22 1.95
N SER A 90 7.29 -4.90 1.58
CA SER A 90 7.76 -4.85 0.19
C SER A 90 9.16 -5.45 0.07
N THR A 91 9.61 -5.70 -1.15
CA THR A 91 11.00 -6.07 -1.41
C THR A 91 11.88 -4.82 -1.56
N VAL A 92 13.20 -4.97 -1.35
CA VAL A 92 14.16 -3.88 -1.57
C VAL A 92 14.14 -3.37 -3.02
N GLU A 93 13.75 -4.23 -3.97
CA GLU A 93 13.69 -3.96 -5.41
C GLU A 93 12.30 -3.60 -5.96
N GLU A 94 11.33 -3.25 -5.10
CA GLU A 94 10.08 -2.65 -5.58
C GLU A 94 10.35 -1.21 -6.08
N GLY A 95 11.09 -1.16 -7.19
CA GLY A 95 11.34 0.00 -8.02
C GLY A 95 10.04 0.42 -8.69
N ALA A 96 9.96 1.71 -8.93
CA ALA A 96 8.83 2.41 -9.51
C ALA A 96 8.11 1.57 -10.56
N VAL A 97 6.85 1.24 -10.29
CA VAL A 97 5.94 0.77 -11.33
C VAL A 97 5.81 1.91 -12.34
N GLU A 98 6.31 1.72 -13.56
CA GLU A 98 6.22 2.72 -14.61
C GLU A 98 4.86 2.60 -15.31
N LEU A 99 4.12 3.71 -15.34
CA LEU A 99 2.84 3.82 -16.03
C LEU A 99 3.02 4.64 -17.31
N ALA A 100 2.97 3.97 -18.46
CA ALA A 100 2.97 4.62 -19.76
C ALA A 100 1.54 4.68 -20.31
N ALA A 101 1.02 5.89 -20.56
CA ALA A 101 -0.28 6.09 -21.20
C ALA A 101 -0.11 6.74 -22.57
N VAL A 102 -0.56 6.04 -23.62
CA VAL A 102 -0.55 6.53 -25.00
C VAL A 102 -2.00 6.73 -25.45
N ARG A 103 -2.30 7.91 -25.98
CA ARG A 103 -3.58 8.22 -26.61
C ARG A 103 -3.36 8.56 -28.08
N GLU A 104 -3.93 7.74 -28.94
CA GLU A 104 -3.92 7.93 -30.39
C GLU A 104 -5.32 8.39 -30.84
N ALA A 105 -5.37 9.46 -31.64
CA ALA A 105 -6.58 9.84 -32.35
C ALA A 105 -6.63 9.03 -33.65
N THR A 106 -7.70 8.27 -33.87
CA THR A 106 -7.89 7.57 -35.14
C THR A 106 -8.71 8.43 -36.09
N ASP A 107 -8.49 8.28 -37.39
CA ASP A 107 -9.23 9.01 -38.44
C ASP A 107 -10.70 8.56 -38.58
N SER A 108 -11.15 7.65 -37.72
CA SER A 108 -12.53 7.15 -37.70
C SER A 108 -13.40 7.93 -36.71
N ARG A 109 -14.65 8.20 -37.09
CA ARG A 109 -15.65 8.84 -36.22
C ARG A 109 -16.73 7.85 -35.82
N ARG A 110 -17.16 7.93 -34.55
CA ARG A 110 -18.33 7.22 -34.05
C ARG A 110 -19.58 7.73 -34.74
N ALA A 111 -20.69 6.99 -34.67
CA ALA A 111 -22.00 7.41 -35.18
C ALA A 111 -22.47 8.77 -34.60
N ASN A 112 -21.96 9.16 -33.42
CA ASN A 112 -22.21 10.47 -32.79
C ASN A 112 -21.16 11.56 -33.13
N SER A 113 -20.37 11.36 -34.20
CA SER A 113 -19.34 12.30 -34.69
C SER A 113 -18.14 12.57 -33.78
N LEU A 114 -18.01 11.86 -32.66
CA LEU A 114 -16.81 11.92 -31.83
C LEU A 114 -15.66 11.11 -32.47
N PRO A 115 -14.40 11.59 -32.40
CA PRO A 115 -13.25 10.82 -32.84
C PRO A 115 -13.16 9.49 -32.07
N HIS A 116 -12.89 8.39 -32.75
CA HIS A 116 -12.39 7.19 -32.07
C HIS A 116 -10.99 7.51 -31.58
N SER A 117 -10.80 7.59 -30.26
CA SER A 117 -9.46 7.58 -29.68
C SER A 117 -9.13 6.19 -29.17
N ARG A 118 -7.96 5.67 -29.53
CA ARG A 118 -7.37 4.47 -28.95
C ARG A 118 -6.53 4.90 -27.76
N GLN A 119 -6.86 4.41 -26.57
CA GLN A 119 -6.06 4.64 -25.38
C GLN A 119 -5.43 3.31 -24.95
N THR A 120 -4.11 3.32 -24.81
CA THR A 120 -3.35 2.20 -24.26
C THR A 120 -2.67 2.66 -22.98
N VAL A 121 -2.84 1.89 -21.92
CA VAL A 121 -2.14 2.06 -20.66
C VAL A 121 -1.31 0.81 -20.43
N THR A 122 0.00 0.98 -20.29
CA THR A 122 0.94 -0.09 -19.97
C THR A 122 1.51 0.11 -18.58
N LEU A 123 1.44 -0.94 -17.78
CA LEU A 123 2.05 -1.05 -16.47
C LEU A 123 3.27 -1.97 -16.58
N ALA A 124 4.45 -1.48 -16.23
CA ALA A 124 5.68 -2.26 -16.18
C ALA A 124 6.24 -2.29 -14.75
N GLY A 125 6.74 -3.46 -14.33
CA GLY A 125 7.47 -3.58 -13.06
C GLY A 125 8.91 -3.08 -13.18
N SER A 126 9.67 -3.14 -12.08
CA SER A 126 11.11 -2.80 -12.04
C SER A 126 12.03 -3.77 -12.81
N GLY A 127 11.46 -4.72 -13.54
CA GLY A 127 12.13 -5.60 -14.50
C GLY A 127 11.62 -5.35 -15.91
N ASN A 128 12.36 -5.82 -16.92
CA ASN A 128 12.10 -5.55 -18.34
C ASN A 128 10.83 -6.24 -18.91
N ASP A 129 9.90 -6.66 -18.06
CA ASP A 129 8.69 -7.37 -18.45
C ASP A 129 7.47 -6.45 -18.36
N GLU A 130 6.66 -6.44 -19.41
CA GLU A 130 5.35 -5.78 -19.46
C GLU A 130 4.37 -6.56 -18.57
N TRP A 131 3.83 -5.94 -17.52
CA TRP A 131 2.97 -6.63 -16.54
C TRP A 131 1.50 -6.57 -16.94
N LEU A 132 1.04 -5.42 -17.44
CA LEU A 132 -0.35 -5.25 -17.85
C LEU A 132 -0.47 -4.22 -18.97
N ARG A 133 -1.12 -4.61 -20.07
CA ARG A 133 -1.53 -3.70 -21.15
C ARG A 133 -3.04 -3.63 -21.21
N VAL A 134 -3.59 -2.44 -21.00
CA VAL A 134 -5.01 -2.18 -21.15
C VAL A 134 -5.21 -1.32 -22.38
N GLU A 135 -5.97 -1.85 -23.34
CA GLU A 135 -6.40 -1.11 -24.51
C GLU A 135 -7.90 -0.87 -24.46
N ASN A 136 -8.30 0.41 -24.50
CA ASN A 136 -9.72 0.82 -24.48
C ASN A 136 -10.51 0.17 -23.33
N GLY A 137 -9.85 -0.15 -22.22
CA GLY A 137 -10.45 -0.88 -21.12
C GLY A 137 -11.50 -0.04 -20.39
N PRO A 138 -12.58 -0.68 -19.89
CA PRO A 138 -13.59 0.00 -19.10
C PRO A 138 -13.00 0.47 -17.77
N VAL A 139 -13.39 1.66 -17.33
CA VAL A 139 -13.02 2.17 -16.00
C VAL A 139 -13.82 1.42 -14.95
N VAL A 140 -13.12 0.62 -14.14
CA VAL A 140 -13.67 -0.08 -12.97
C VAL A 140 -13.15 0.60 -11.70
N HIS A 141 -14.06 0.98 -10.81
CA HIS A 141 -13.72 1.47 -9.48
C HIS A 141 -13.55 0.27 -8.54
N LEU A 142 -12.35 0.11 -7.97
CA LEU A 142 -12.11 -0.84 -6.90
C LEU A 142 -12.42 -0.17 -5.56
N THR A 143 -13.33 -0.75 -4.77
CA THR A 143 -13.78 -0.20 -3.47
C THR A 143 -12.81 -0.43 -2.32
N GLY A 144 -11.66 -1.06 -2.56
CA GLY A 144 -10.57 -1.24 -1.59
C GLY A 144 -9.90 -2.62 -1.72
N PRO A 145 -8.75 -2.84 -1.04
CA PRO A 145 -7.96 -4.06 -1.15
C PRO A 145 -8.67 -5.32 -0.62
N GLU A 146 -9.60 -5.17 0.32
CA GLU A 146 -10.32 -6.28 0.97
C GLU A 146 -11.76 -6.47 0.45
N SER A 147 -12.21 -5.60 -0.47
CA SER A 147 -13.54 -5.71 -1.07
C SER A 147 -13.41 -6.48 -2.38
N LEU A 148 -13.59 -7.80 -2.33
CA LEU A 148 -13.75 -8.58 -3.55
C LEU A 148 -14.95 -8.00 -4.32
N LEU A 149 -14.69 -7.47 -5.51
CA LEU A 149 -15.78 -7.11 -6.42
C LEU A 149 -16.48 -8.41 -6.80
N ASP A 150 -17.80 -8.46 -6.63
CA ASP A 150 -18.54 -9.65 -7.03
C ASP A 150 -18.49 -9.80 -8.57
N ASP A 151 -18.36 -11.04 -9.05
CA ASP A 151 -18.22 -11.34 -10.47
C ASP A 151 -19.42 -10.84 -11.29
N GLU A 152 -20.61 -10.76 -10.71
CA GLU A 152 -21.84 -10.28 -11.38
C GLU A 152 -21.80 -8.76 -11.61
N PHE A 153 -21.30 -8.00 -10.64
CA PHE A 153 -21.09 -6.55 -10.70
C PHE A 153 -20.00 -6.22 -11.71
N VAL A 154 -18.88 -6.95 -11.68
CA VAL A 154 -17.81 -6.82 -12.66
C VAL A 154 -18.36 -7.09 -14.06
N THR A 155 -19.03 -8.22 -14.26
CA THR A 155 -19.62 -8.60 -15.56
C THR A 155 -20.62 -7.55 -16.05
N ARG A 156 -21.49 -7.04 -15.17
CA ARG A 156 -22.48 -6.01 -15.50
C ARG A 156 -21.83 -4.69 -15.91
N GLN A 157 -20.78 -4.26 -15.19
CA GLN A 157 -20.02 -3.05 -15.54
C GLN A 157 -19.28 -3.22 -16.87
N LEU A 158 -18.64 -4.38 -17.08
CA LEU A 158 -17.96 -4.70 -18.34
C LEU A 158 -18.95 -4.67 -19.51
N ASN A 159 -20.10 -5.33 -19.39
CA ASN A 159 -21.13 -5.35 -20.44
C ASN A 159 -21.71 -3.96 -20.70
N ALA A 160 -21.99 -3.18 -19.65
CA ALA A 160 -22.51 -1.82 -19.78
C ALA A 160 -21.53 -0.86 -20.46
N LYS A 161 -20.22 -1.10 -20.36
CA LYS A 161 -19.16 -0.22 -20.88
C LYS A 161 -18.57 -0.68 -22.22
N LEU A 162 -18.54 -1.99 -22.46
CA LEU A 162 -18.08 -2.57 -23.73
C LEU A 162 -19.15 -2.45 -24.82
N GLY A 163 -20.43 -2.32 -24.43
CA GLY A 163 -21.56 -2.26 -25.36
C GLY A 163 -21.72 -3.60 -26.08
N GLU A 164 -22.92 -4.17 -26.09
CA GLU A 164 -23.20 -5.29 -26.97
C GLU A 164 -22.99 -4.85 -28.41
N ASN A 165 -21.90 -5.30 -29.04
CA ASN A 165 -21.84 -5.52 -30.47
C ASN A 165 -21.19 -6.87 -30.71
N ALA A 166 -22.02 -7.77 -31.25
CA ALA A 166 -21.61 -8.86 -32.12
C ALA A 166 -20.74 -8.37 -33.29
#